data_AF-A0A530ZNE9-F1
#
_entry.id   AF-A0A530ZNE9-F1
#
_cell.length_a   1.000
_cell.length_b   1.000
_cell.length_c   1.000
_cell.angle_alpha   90.00
_cell.angle_beta   90.00
_cell.angle_gamma   90.00
#
_symmetry.space_group_name_H-M   'P 1'
#
loop_
_entity.id
_entity.type
_entity.pdbx_description
1 polymer ?
#
loop_
_entity_poly.entity_id
_entity_poly.type
_entity_poly.pdbx_seq_one_letter_code
_entity_poly.pdbx_strand_id
1 'polypeptide(L)'
;STRMGRDVGPRLAKRFARAVLELGGNNAGIVCPTADLDMALRAIAFGAMGTAGQRCTTLRRLFVHDSVYDALIPRLKKAYESVSVGNPLETSALV
;
A
#
# COMPACT_ATOMS: atom_id res chain seq x y z
N SER A 1 -1.02 -15.43 3.53
CA SER A 1 -2.23 -14.60 3.78
C SER A 1 -2.74 -14.85 5.20
N THR A 2 -3.55 -13.94 5.75
CA THR A 2 -4.08 -14.08 7.13
C THR A 2 -4.88 -15.37 7.33
N ARG A 3 -5.70 -15.78 6.34
CA ARG A 3 -6.41 -17.07 6.38
C ARG A 3 -5.44 -18.25 6.56
N MET A 4 -4.43 -18.35 5.70
CA MET A 4 -3.43 -19.42 5.80
C MET A 4 -2.62 -19.37 7.10
N GLY A 5 -2.35 -18.17 7.64
CA GLY A 5 -1.73 -18.02 8.95
C GLY A 5 -2.55 -18.66 10.06
N ARG A 6 -3.88 -18.50 10.04
CA ARG A 6 -4.80 -19.15 10.98
C ARG A 6 -4.82 -20.67 10.83
N ASP A 7 -4.60 -21.19 9.61
CA ASP A 7 -4.55 -22.64 9.36
C ASP A 7 -3.20 -23.26 9.81
N VAL A 8 -2.09 -22.54 9.59
CA VAL A 8 -0.73 -23.02 9.89
C VAL A 8 -0.37 -22.89 11.37
N GLY A 9 -0.77 -21.80 12.03
CA GLY A 9 -0.45 -21.53 13.44
C GLY A 9 -0.77 -22.71 14.39
N PRO A 10 -1.99 -23.26 14.39
CA PRO A 10 -2.36 -24.40 15.23
C PRO A 10 -1.54 -25.66 14.94
N ARG A 11 -1.13 -25.88 13.69
CA ARG A 11 -0.29 -27.03 13.32
C ARG A 11 1.12 -26.93 13.91
N LEU A 12 1.68 -25.73 13.98
CA LEU A 12 2.97 -25.49 14.64
C LEU A 12 2.85 -25.67 16.16
N ALA A 13 1.77 -25.17 16.76
CA ALA A 13 1.51 -25.28 18.20
C ALA A 13 1.42 -26.73 18.69
N LYS A 14 0.84 -27.66 17.89
CA LYS A 14 0.74 -29.10 18.22
C LYS A 14 2.07 -29.77 18.56
N ARG A 15 3.18 -29.24 18.06
CA ARG A 15 4.54 -29.75 18.29
C ARG A 15 5.43 -28.77 19.06
N PHE A 16 4.82 -27.80 19.75
CA PHE A 16 5.51 -26.75 20.50
C PHE A 16 6.55 -25.97 19.68
N ALA A 17 6.33 -25.82 18.36
CA ALA A 17 7.23 -25.06 17.51
C ALA A 17 7.02 -23.54 17.69
N ARG A 18 8.13 -22.78 17.68
CA ARG A 18 8.08 -21.31 17.60
C ARG A 18 7.57 -20.88 16.23
N ALA A 19 6.81 -19.79 16.18
CA ALA A 19 6.26 -19.25 14.94
C ALA A 19 6.50 -17.74 14.83
N VAL A 20 6.79 -17.30 13.61
CA VAL A 20 6.75 -15.88 13.18
C VAL A 20 5.88 -15.85 11.94
N LEU A 21 4.82 -15.04 11.96
CA LEU A 21 3.81 -15.00 10.90
C LEU A 21 3.62 -13.57 10.42
N GLU A 22 4.22 -13.24 9.27
CA GLU A 22 3.94 -12.01 8.52
C GLU A 22 2.75 -12.24 7.60
N LEU A 23 1.65 -11.53 7.86
CA LEU A 23 0.35 -11.78 7.24
C LEU A 23 -0.11 -10.60 6.37
N GLY A 24 -1.40 -10.58 6.03
CA GLY A 24 -1.96 -9.47 5.25
C GLY A 24 -2.10 -8.20 6.08
N GLY A 25 -1.96 -7.04 5.43
CA GLY A 25 -2.22 -5.74 6.01
C GLY A 25 -3.36 -4.99 5.31
N ASN A 26 -4.03 -4.11 6.05
CA ASN A 26 -4.97 -3.12 5.54
C ASN A 26 -4.49 -1.72 5.93
N ASN A 27 -3.32 -1.34 5.43
CA ASN A 27 -2.57 -0.19 5.90
C ASN A 27 -3.24 1.12 5.51
N ALA A 28 -3.13 2.09 6.41
CA ALA A 28 -3.71 3.41 6.24
C ALA A 28 -2.63 4.49 6.22
N GLY A 29 -2.82 5.50 5.37
CA GLY A 29 -2.16 6.79 5.50
C GLY A 29 -3.16 7.84 5.99
N ILE A 30 -2.71 8.77 6.82
CA ILE A 30 -3.51 9.88 7.33
C ILE A 30 -2.79 11.18 6.96
N VAL A 31 -3.47 12.06 6.23
CA VAL A 31 -2.94 13.37 5.82
C VAL A 31 -3.62 14.45 6.65
N CYS A 32 -2.85 15.05 7.56
CA CYS A 32 -3.29 16.13 8.45
C CYS A 32 -3.23 17.50 7.75
N PRO A 33 -3.91 18.54 8.30
CA PRO A 33 -3.94 19.88 7.70
C PRO A 33 -2.58 20.50 7.41
N THR A 34 -1.57 20.21 8.23
CA THR A 34 -0.21 20.78 8.15
C THR A 34 0.76 19.89 7.39
N ALA A 35 0.28 18.83 6.73
CA ALA A 35 1.14 17.93 5.98
C ALA A 35 1.76 18.65 4.79
N ASP A 36 3.04 18.36 4.53
CA ASP A 36 3.65 18.69 3.24
C ASP A 36 2.96 17.86 2.14
N LEU A 37 2.18 18.53 1.29
CA LEU A 37 1.38 17.87 0.26
C LEU A 37 2.22 17.33 -0.89
N ASP A 38 3.41 17.87 -1.13
CA ASP A 38 4.31 17.38 -2.18
C ASP A 38 4.98 16.08 -1.75
N MET A 39 5.44 16.03 -0.50
CA MET A 39 5.94 14.80 0.11
C MET A 39 4.84 13.76 0.23
N ALA A 40 3.66 14.14 0.73
CA ALA A 40 2.52 13.25 0.89
C ALA A 40 2.09 12.64 -0.45
N LEU A 41 1.97 13.45 -1.51
CA LEU A 41 1.62 12.98 -2.85
C LEU A 41 2.55 11.85 -3.32
N ARG A 42 3.88 12.06 -3.24
CA ARG A 42 4.88 11.08 -3.67
C ARG A 42 4.84 9.81 -2.83
N ALA A 43 4.74 9.96 -1.51
CA ALA A 43 4.70 8.83 -0.58
C ALA A 43 3.44 7.97 -0.77
N ILE A 44 2.28 8.61 -0.93
CA ILE A 44 1.00 7.94 -1.18
C ILE A 44 1.04 7.20 -2.52
N ALA A 45 1.45 7.90 -3.59
CA ALA A 45 1.57 7.32 -4.93
C ALA A 45 2.47 6.07 -4.92
N PHE A 46 3.68 6.18 -4.37
CA PHE A 46 4.58 5.03 -4.26
C PHE A 46 4.01 3.92 -3.37
N GLY A 47 3.46 4.27 -2.21
CA GLY A 47 2.92 3.32 -1.23
C GLY A 47 1.73 2.52 -1.76
N ALA A 48 0.89 3.13 -2.59
CA ALA A 48 -0.29 2.50 -3.17
C ALA A 48 0.01 1.74 -4.47
N MET A 49 0.84 2.31 -5.36
CA MET A 49 1.03 1.79 -6.73
C MET A 49 2.24 0.85 -6.87
N GLY A 50 3.25 0.97 -6.01
CA GLY A 50 4.48 0.18 -6.12
C GLY A 50 4.19 -1.33 -6.17
N THR A 51 4.85 -2.04 -7.09
CA THR A 51 4.65 -3.48 -7.37
C THR A 51 3.17 -3.84 -7.63
N ALA A 52 2.45 -2.98 -8.36
CA ALA A 52 1.02 -3.10 -8.61
C ALA A 52 0.17 -3.23 -7.32
N GLY A 53 0.63 -2.65 -6.21
CA GLY A 53 -0.03 -2.74 -4.92
C GLY A 53 0.09 -4.11 -4.23
N GLN A 54 0.92 -5.03 -4.73
CA GLN A 54 1.05 -6.40 -4.22
C GLN A 54 2.06 -6.53 -3.07
N ARG A 55 1.94 -5.67 -2.05
CA ARG A 55 2.74 -5.70 -0.81
C ARG A 55 1.84 -5.85 0.41
N CYS A 56 2.34 -6.51 1.45
CA CYS A 56 1.65 -6.55 2.74
C CYS A 56 1.50 -5.14 3.36
N THR A 57 2.42 -4.23 3.02
CA THR A 57 2.48 -2.83 3.47
C THR A 57 1.84 -1.83 2.51
N THR A 58 1.24 -2.26 1.40
CA THR A 58 0.55 -1.36 0.45
C THR A 58 -0.44 -0.47 1.18
N LEU A 59 -0.44 0.82 0.83
CA LEU A 59 -1.42 1.79 1.32
C LEU A 59 -2.77 1.52 0.66
N ARG A 60 -3.71 0.97 1.43
CA ARG A 60 -5.04 0.58 0.94
C ARG A 60 -6.12 1.60 1.29
N ARG A 61 -5.91 2.33 2.38
CA ARG A 61 -6.83 3.35 2.87
C ARG A 61 -6.09 4.67 3.00
N LEU A 62 -6.65 5.72 2.44
CA LEU A 62 -6.15 7.07 2.59
C LEU A 62 -7.21 7.89 3.30
N PHE A 63 -6.89 8.42 4.47
CA PHE A 63 -7.71 9.38 5.18
C PHE A 63 -7.09 10.76 4.99
N VAL A 64 -7.85 11.70 4.45
CA VAL A 64 -7.38 13.05 4.15
C VAL A 64 -8.24 14.03 4.90
N HIS A 65 -7.61 14.97 5.60
CA HIS A 65 -8.34 16.05 6.25
C HIS A 65 -9.05 16.92 5.19
N ASP A 66 -10.29 17.29 5.47
CA ASP A 66 -11.18 18.04 4.56
C ASP A 66 -10.49 19.28 3.96
N SER A 67 -9.82 20.08 4.81
CA SER A 67 -9.13 21.32 4.40
C SER A 67 -8.03 21.14 3.34
N VAL A 68 -7.53 19.93 3.10
CA VAL A 68 -6.49 19.66 2.09
C VAL A 68 -6.94 18.64 1.04
N TYR A 69 -8.18 18.16 1.12
CA TYR A 69 -8.73 17.15 0.22
C TYR A 69 -8.72 17.63 -1.23
N ASP A 70 -9.29 18.81 -1.48
CA ASP A 70 -9.41 19.37 -2.84
C ASP A 70 -8.07 19.75 -3.45
N ALA A 71 -7.05 20.02 -2.62
CA ALA A 71 -5.70 20.25 -3.09
C ALA A 71 -4.98 18.94 -3.45
N LEU A 72 -5.18 17.85 -2.69
CA LEU A 72 -4.42 16.62 -2.81
C LEU A 72 -5.02 15.63 -3.82
N ILE A 73 -6.34 15.40 -3.79
CA ILE A 73 -6.98 14.32 -4.56
C ILE A 73 -6.85 14.51 -6.08
N PRO A 74 -7.05 15.71 -6.67
CA PRO A 74 -6.85 15.91 -8.10
C PRO A 74 -5.40 15.61 -8.54
N ARG A 75 -4.43 15.97 -7.70
CA ARG A 75 -3.00 15.72 -7.95
C ARG A 75 -2.69 14.23 -7.91
N LEU A 76 -3.29 13.48 -6.97
CA LEU A 76 -3.17 12.02 -6.91
C LEU A 76 -3.76 11.35 -8.15
N LYS A 77 -4.94 11.76 -8.62
CA LYS A 77 -5.54 11.22 -9.86
C LYS A 77 -4.60 11.39 -11.05
N LYS A 78 -4.05 12.59 -11.23
CA LYS A 78 -3.07 12.87 -12.29
C LYS A 78 -1.80 12.01 -12.17
N ALA A 79 -1.33 11.74 -10.95
CA ALA A 79 -0.20 10.85 -10.75
C ALA A 79 -0.53 9.40 -11.16
N TYR A 80 -1.73 8.91 -10.85
CA TYR A 80 -2.20 7.59 -11.30
C TYR A 80 -2.29 7.48 -12.83
N GLU A 81 -2.75 8.52 -13.52
CA GLU A 81 -2.79 8.56 -14.99
C GLU A 81 -1.40 8.50 -15.64
N SER A 82 -0.35 8.90 -14.92
CA SER A 82 1.02 8.86 -15.44
C SER A 82 1.71 7.49 -15.30
N VAL A 83 1.05 6.51 -14.69
CA VAL A 83 1.64 5.18 -14.49
C VAL A 83 1.71 4.43 -15.82
N SER A 84 2.92 4.02 -16.19
CA SER A 84 3.14 3.10 -17.31
C SER A 84 2.85 1.67 -16.87
N VAL A 85 1.93 1.01 -17.58
CA VAL A 85 1.56 -0.39 -17.36
C VAL A 85 2.03 -1.23 -18.55
N GLY A 86 2.75 -2.32 -18.31
CA GLY A 86 3.29 -3.14 -19.41
C GLY A 86 4.24 -4.26 -18.97
N ASN A 87 4.72 -5.03 -19.94
CA ASN A 87 5.68 -6.09 -19.69
C ASN A 87 7.06 -5.48 -19.34
N PRO A 88 7.61 -5.73 -18.13
CA PRO A 88 8.92 -5.20 -17.74
C PRO A 88 10.09 -5.82 -18.50
N LEU A 89 9.87 -6.92 -19.24
CA LEU A 89 10.89 -7.51 -20.12
C LEU A 89 10.98 -6.82 -21.49
N GLU A 90 9.95 -6.06 -21.88
CA GLU A 90 9.84 -5.44 -23.20
C GLU A 90 9.84 -3.90 -23.12
N THR A 91 9.51 -3.36 -21.96
CA THR A 91 9.34 -1.91 -21.74
C THR A 91 9.98 -1.48 -20.43
N SER A 92 10.06 -0.17 -20.19
CA SER A 92 10.44 0.39 -18.89
C SER A 92 9.28 0.43 -17.88
N ALA A 93 8.13 -0.20 -18.18
CA ALA A 93 6.99 -0.25 -17.27
C ALA A 93 7.33 -1.02 -15.98
N LEU A 94 6.78 -0.55 -14.86
CA LEU A 94 7.02 -1.10 -13.52
C LEU A 94 5.75 -1.66 -12.87
N VAL A 95 4.62 -1.58 -13.57
CA VAL A 95 3.29 -2.06 -13.19
C VAL A 95 2.74 -2.91 -14.31
#